data_AF-A0A7K3M048-F1
#
_entry.id   AF-A0A7K3M048-F1
#
_cell.length_a   1.000
_cell.length_b   1.000
_cell.length_c   1.000
_cell.angle_alpha   90.00
_cell.angle_beta   90.00
_cell.angle_gamma   90.00
#
_symmetry.space_group_name_H-M   'P 1'
#
loop_
_entity.id
_entity.type
_entity.pdbx_description
1 polymer ?
#
loop_
_entity_poly.entity_id
_entity_poly.type
_entity_poly.pdbx_seq_one_letter_code
_entity_poly.pdbx_strand_id
1 'polypeptide(L)'
;MVQKRVPEGAIQVTAPNGVTWTRQPEGRSTASEFLHALDDFCRLEDLSRQWNWWQEGRRDQEHDRLWQIVSEWDNGAPKVSKAEAEAFAQAEMGKVHESLEADRKHRTDLVARSYDKDREHLRLRLLRTESDAAFFTHVLTNPASPAQQKDAQRRLADRRATAEELRRQLGDPEQVIDSGGFLPAERREFNLRSHMDYWRHPVLRKWAKTDRRRFNALLKMPMPDPTAMCPECQAPTEWHEYDLSLQLFERPPGPDSTAATIARLMPGWWERCPACTAYKIEHQWGGALAMPDFDYEQWRAMLPPMLRTIFTPAEPKPERKQQPRPKPLAVITPGSINEVMDRLAEAQVKHPNAQLRRGKGDTWELWPS
;
A
#
# COMPACT_ATOMS: atom_id res chain seq x y z
N MET A 1 22.62 -51.07 -3.83
CA MET A 1 21.96 -50.28 -2.77
C MET A 1 21.92 -51.11 -1.51
N VAL A 2 22.61 -50.70 -0.45
CA VAL A 2 22.48 -51.34 0.86
C VAL A 2 21.15 -50.87 1.44
N GLN A 3 20.15 -51.75 1.51
CA GLN A 3 18.91 -51.43 2.22
C GLN A 3 19.26 -51.23 3.71
N LYS A 4 19.21 -49.98 4.19
CA LYS A 4 19.26 -49.69 5.63
C LYS A 4 18.14 -50.50 6.28
N ARG A 5 18.49 -51.33 7.27
CA ARG A 5 17.47 -51.99 8.10
C ARG A 5 16.72 -50.91 8.87
N VAL A 6 15.40 -50.85 8.65
CA VAL A 6 14.50 -50.00 9.40
C VAL A 6 14.36 -50.60 10.81
N PRO A 7 14.59 -49.84 11.88
CA PRO A 7 14.39 -50.34 13.24
C PRO A 7 12.96 -50.83 13.43
N GLU A 8 12.79 -51.94 14.16
CA GLU A 8 11.47 -52.46 14.51
C GLU A 8 10.70 -51.42 15.33
N GLY A 9 9.51 -51.03 14.86
CA GLY A 9 8.70 -49.97 15.47
C GLY A 9 8.98 -48.53 14.98
N ALA A 10 9.85 -48.33 13.98
CA ALA A 10 10.03 -47.01 13.38
C ALA A 10 8.74 -46.53 12.68
N ILE A 11 8.41 -45.25 12.86
CA ILE A 11 7.26 -44.64 12.19
C ILE A 11 7.64 -44.35 10.75
N GLN A 12 6.86 -44.89 9.81
CA GLN A 12 7.03 -44.65 8.38
C GLN A 12 5.80 -43.99 7.79
N VAL A 13 6.01 -43.15 6.79
CA VAL A 13 4.95 -42.49 6.03
C VAL A 13 5.36 -42.39 4.56
N THR A 14 4.42 -42.61 3.64
CA THR A 14 4.67 -42.44 2.20
C THR A 14 4.03 -41.13 1.76
N ALA A 15 4.85 -40.22 1.22
CA ALA A 15 4.39 -38.95 0.67
C ALA A 15 3.62 -39.16 -0.66
N PRO A 16 2.83 -38.19 -1.14
CA PRO A 16 2.04 -38.33 -2.37
C PRO A 16 2.86 -38.65 -3.63
N ASN A 17 4.14 -38.31 -3.64
CA ASN A 17 5.08 -38.66 -4.71
C ASN A 17 5.62 -40.10 -4.64
N GLY A 18 5.13 -40.92 -3.71
CA GLY A 18 5.52 -42.33 -3.53
C GLY A 18 6.80 -42.55 -2.73
N VAL A 19 7.46 -41.49 -2.25
CA VAL A 19 8.67 -41.61 -1.42
C VAL A 19 8.30 -41.96 0.01
N THR A 20 8.87 -43.04 0.54
CA THR A 20 8.72 -43.43 1.94
C THR A 20 9.76 -42.73 2.81
N TRP A 21 9.28 -42.09 3.87
CA TRP A 21 10.06 -41.41 4.89
C TRP A 21 9.96 -42.18 6.20
N THR A 22 11.07 -42.27 6.91
CA THR A 22 11.16 -42.89 8.24
C THR A 22 11.55 -41.81 9.24
N ARG A 23 10.79 -41.68 10.32
CA ARG A 23 11.11 -40.71 11.37
C ARG A 23 12.40 -41.12 12.09
N GLN A 24 13.29 -40.16 12.33
CA GLN A 24 14.50 -40.35 13.11
C GLN A 24 14.17 -40.66 14.58
N PRO A 25 15.02 -41.41 15.31
CA PRO A 25 14.74 -41.84 16.69
C PRO A 25 14.38 -40.70 17.66
N GLU A 26 15.02 -39.54 17.50
CA GLU A 26 14.84 -38.32 18.30
C GLU A 26 13.71 -37.41 17.79
N GLY A 27 13.15 -37.71 16.62
CA GLY A 27 12.09 -36.92 15.99
C GLY A 27 10.80 -36.96 16.80
N ARG A 28 10.17 -35.79 16.97
CA ARG A 28 8.98 -35.60 17.80
C ARG A 28 7.72 -35.39 16.98
N SER A 29 7.86 -34.91 15.74
CA SER A 29 6.77 -34.68 14.81
C SER A 29 6.03 -35.97 14.44
N THR A 30 4.74 -35.83 14.23
CA THR A 30 3.84 -36.90 13.78
C THR A 30 3.90 -37.03 12.26
N ALA A 31 3.46 -38.18 11.72
CA ALA A 31 3.36 -38.38 10.27
C ALA A 31 2.47 -37.33 9.58
N SER A 32 1.39 -36.91 10.26
CA SER A 32 0.48 -35.87 9.75
C SER A 32 1.19 -34.50 9.67
N GLU A 33 1.90 -34.09 10.72
CA GLU A 33 2.66 -32.84 10.72
C GLU A 33 3.74 -32.83 9.63
N PHE A 34 4.40 -33.96 9.40
CA PHE A 34 5.38 -34.10 8.33
C PHE A 34 4.78 -33.96 6.94
N LEU A 35 3.68 -34.66 6.66
CA LEU A 35 2.99 -34.56 5.37
C LEU A 35 2.45 -33.15 5.12
N HIS A 36 1.91 -32.50 6.16
CA HIS A 36 1.52 -31.10 6.09
C HIS A 36 2.72 -30.20 5.82
N ALA A 37 3.86 -30.43 6.47
CA ALA A 37 5.06 -29.64 6.22
C ALA A 37 5.58 -29.78 4.79
N LEU A 38 5.54 -30.98 4.21
CA LEU A 38 5.89 -31.20 2.80
C LEU A 38 4.95 -30.48 1.83
N ASP A 39 3.63 -30.58 2.05
CA ASP A 39 2.62 -29.86 1.26
C ASP A 39 2.84 -28.34 1.36
N ASP A 40 3.12 -27.85 2.55
CA ASP A 40 3.43 -26.47 2.84
C ASP A 40 4.71 -25.98 2.12
N PHE A 41 5.77 -26.80 2.06
CA PHE A 41 6.98 -26.48 1.30
C PHE A 41 6.69 -26.33 -0.20
N CYS A 42 5.86 -27.21 -0.75
CA CYS A 42 5.45 -27.15 -2.16
C CYS A 42 4.57 -25.92 -2.46
N ARG A 43 3.90 -25.35 -1.45
CA ARG A 43 3.03 -24.16 -1.57
C ARG A 43 3.69 -22.87 -1.08
N LEU A 44 5.01 -22.82 -0.91
CA LEU A 44 5.67 -21.59 -0.47
C LEU A 44 5.48 -20.41 -1.44
N GLU A 45 5.22 -20.69 -2.72
CA GLU A 45 4.89 -19.66 -3.72
C GLU A 45 3.41 -19.22 -3.71
N ASP A 46 2.57 -19.80 -2.85
CA ASP A 46 1.17 -19.40 -2.72
C ASP A 46 1.06 -17.99 -2.12
N LEU A 47 0.74 -17.03 -2.98
CA LEU A 47 0.56 -15.63 -2.60
C LEU A 47 -0.42 -15.46 -1.44
N SER A 48 -1.44 -16.32 -1.32
CA SER A 48 -2.43 -16.26 -0.24
C SER A 48 -1.81 -16.55 1.12
N ARG A 49 -0.84 -17.47 1.16
CA ARG A 49 -0.06 -17.79 2.35
C ARG A 49 0.89 -16.65 2.69
N GLN A 50 1.58 -16.12 1.68
CA GLN A 50 2.53 -15.02 1.85
C GLN A 50 1.86 -13.69 2.23
N TRP A 51 0.58 -13.51 1.92
CA TRP A 51 -0.18 -12.31 2.18
C TRP A 51 -0.16 -11.89 3.66
N ASN A 52 -0.13 -12.89 4.54
CA ASN A 52 -0.17 -12.74 6.00
C ASN A 52 1.20 -12.87 6.69
N TRP A 53 2.29 -12.95 5.92
CA TRP A 53 3.67 -13.02 6.42
C TRP A 53 4.27 -11.66 6.81
N TRP A 54 3.42 -10.67 7.05
CA TRP A 54 3.82 -9.33 7.48
C TRP A 54 4.29 -9.26 8.94
N GLN A 55 4.00 -10.28 9.75
CA GLN A 55 4.53 -10.38 11.10
C GLN A 55 6.05 -10.60 11.00
N GLU A 56 6.82 -9.70 11.61
CA GLU A 56 8.27 -9.76 11.62
C GLU A 56 8.76 -11.10 12.16
N GLY A 57 9.65 -11.74 11.38
CA GLY A 57 10.16 -13.07 11.68
C GLY A 57 9.15 -14.20 11.49
N ARG A 58 7.88 -13.98 11.14
CA ARG A 58 6.91 -15.08 10.96
C ARG A 58 7.28 -15.98 9.79
N ARG A 59 7.68 -15.40 8.65
CA ARG A 59 8.15 -16.20 7.51
C ARG A 59 9.33 -17.07 7.93
N ASP A 60 10.30 -16.48 8.62
CA ASP A 60 11.51 -17.18 9.04
C ASP A 60 11.18 -18.25 10.09
N GLN A 61 10.36 -17.95 11.09
CA GLN A 61 9.89 -18.89 12.11
C GLN A 61 9.08 -20.05 11.51
N GLU A 62 8.18 -19.76 10.57
CA GLU A 62 7.40 -20.78 9.88
C GLU A 62 8.34 -21.67 9.04
N HIS A 63 9.24 -21.05 8.28
CA HIS A 63 10.23 -21.76 7.48
C HIS A 63 11.16 -22.63 8.33
N ASP A 64 11.69 -22.09 9.43
CA ASP A 64 12.54 -22.80 10.40
C ASP A 64 11.78 -23.95 11.05
N ARG A 65 10.51 -23.74 11.43
CA ARG A 65 9.64 -24.80 11.96
C ARG A 65 9.42 -25.91 10.93
N LEU A 66 9.10 -25.56 9.68
CA LEU A 66 8.90 -26.54 8.62
C LEU A 66 10.18 -27.34 8.36
N TRP A 67 11.33 -26.65 8.31
CA TRP A 67 12.64 -27.30 8.18
C TRP A 67 12.97 -28.20 9.36
N GLN A 68 12.66 -27.76 10.58
CA GLN A 68 12.81 -28.58 11.77
C GLN A 68 11.99 -29.88 11.64
N ILE A 69 10.71 -29.79 11.28
CA ILE A 69 9.86 -30.97 11.06
C ILE A 69 10.47 -31.88 9.99
N VAL A 70 10.84 -31.36 8.82
CA VAL A 70 11.41 -32.18 7.74
C VAL A 70 12.74 -32.82 8.15
N SER A 71 13.58 -32.12 8.92
CA SER A 71 14.87 -32.63 9.39
C SER A 71 14.76 -33.83 10.33
N GLU A 72 13.60 -34.05 10.96
CA GLU A 72 13.31 -35.20 11.81
C GLU A 72 12.99 -36.47 11.02
N TRP A 73 12.95 -36.42 9.68
CA TRP A 73 12.60 -37.56 8.82
C TRP A 73 13.70 -37.88 7.82
N ASP A 74 13.96 -39.16 7.60
CA ASP A 74 14.94 -39.70 6.64
C ASP A 74 14.17 -40.40 5.50
N ASN A 75 14.36 -39.95 4.26
CA ASN A 75 13.80 -40.61 3.07
C ASN A 75 14.66 -41.79 2.59
N GLY A 76 15.74 -42.12 3.30
CA GLY A 76 16.68 -43.16 2.91
C GLY A 76 17.54 -42.79 1.71
N ALA A 77 17.47 -41.54 1.21
CA ALA A 77 18.36 -41.07 0.18
C ALA A 77 19.81 -41.08 0.72
N PRO A 78 20.79 -41.47 -0.12
CA PRO A 78 22.19 -41.39 0.28
C PRO A 78 22.52 -39.93 0.65
N LYS A 79 23.28 -39.75 1.74
CA LYS A 79 23.81 -38.43 2.09
C LYS A 79 24.71 -37.97 0.95
N VAL A 80 24.23 -36.98 0.20
CA VAL A 80 25.03 -36.32 -0.82
C VAL A 80 26.07 -35.43 -0.14
N SER A 81 27.27 -35.39 -0.71
CA SER A 81 28.30 -34.45 -0.30
C SER A 81 27.82 -33.01 -0.52
N LYS A 82 28.44 -32.04 0.16
CA LYS A 82 28.14 -30.62 -0.04
C LYS A 82 28.28 -30.22 -1.51
N ALA A 83 29.32 -30.71 -2.19
CA ALA A 83 29.56 -30.44 -3.60
C ALA A 83 28.45 -31.01 -4.51
N GLU A 84 27.95 -32.22 -4.22
CA GLU A 84 26.83 -32.80 -4.96
C GLU A 84 25.52 -32.04 -4.72
N ALA A 85 25.27 -31.58 -3.49
CA ALA A 85 24.11 -30.75 -3.16
C ALA A 85 24.17 -29.38 -3.86
N GLU A 86 25.33 -28.73 -3.87
CA GLU A 86 25.57 -27.48 -4.60
C GLU A 86 25.39 -27.68 -6.12
N ALA A 87 25.92 -28.76 -6.69
CA ALA A 87 25.75 -29.09 -8.10
C ALA A 87 24.27 -29.36 -8.47
N PHE A 88 23.53 -30.06 -7.61
CA PHE A 88 22.09 -30.26 -7.78
C PHE A 88 21.33 -28.94 -7.74
N ALA A 89 21.58 -28.10 -6.74
CA ALA A 89 20.94 -26.79 -6.62
C ALA A 89 21.23 -25.91 -7.85
N GLN A 90 22.47 -25.91 -8.34
CA GLN A 90 22.84 -25.17 -9.54
C GLN A 90 22.16 -25.70 -10.79
N ALA A 91 22.00 -27.03 -10.92
CA ALA A 91 21.27 -27.64 -12.02
C ALA A 91 19.77 -27.27 -11.99
N GLU A 92 19.13 -27.29 -10.82
CA GLU A 92 17.73 -26.87 -10.68
C GLU A 92 17.54 -25.37 -10.97
N MET A 93 18.45 -24.51 -10.48
CA MET A 93 18.45 -23.09 -10.85
C MET A 93 18.64 -22.89 -12.36
N GLY A 94 19.46 -23.73 -13.00
CA GLY A 94 19.60 -23.77 -14.46
C GLY A 94 18.28 -24.05 -15.18
N LYS A 95 17.51 -25.05 -14.73
CA LYS A 95 16.19 -25.35 -15.30
C LYS A 95 15.20 -24.19 -15.14
N VAL A 96 15.20 -23.52 -13.98
CA VAL A 96 14.38 -22.32 -13.76
C VAL A 96 14.77 -21.22 -14.74
N HIS A 97 16.07 -20.98 -14.92
CA HIS A 97 16.55 -20.00 -15.89
C HIS A 97 16.17 -20.35 -17.33
N GLU A 98 16.33 -21.61 -17.74
CA GLU A 98 15.90 -22.11 -19.06
C GLU A 98 14.40 -21.91 -19.27
N SER A 99 13.57 -22.17 -18.26
CA SER A 99 12.13 -21.93 -18.29
C SER A 99 11.80 -20.45 -18.47
N LEU A 100 12.46 -19.56 -17.73
CA LEU A 100 12.28 -18.11 -17.85
C LEU A 100 12.72 -17.57 -19.23
N GLU A 101 13.82 -18.08 -19.77
CA GLU A 101 14.27 -17.72 -21.13
C GLU A 101 13.33 -18.26 -22.20
N ALA A 102 12.78 -19.47 -22.01
CA ALA A 102 11.77 -20.04 -22.89
C ALA A 102 10.47 -19.21 -22.88
N ASP A 103 9.99 -18.79 -21.70
CA ASP A 103 8.85 -17.88 -21.58
C ASP A 103 9.14 -16.52 -22.24
N ARG A 104 10.30 -15.91 -21.96
CA ARG A 104 10.71 -14.66 -22.62
C ARG A 104 10.72 -14.78 -24.14
N LYS A 105 11.27 -15.88 -24.68
CA LYS A 105 11.27 -16.15 -26.11
C LYS A 105 9.85 -16.32 -26.65
N HIS A 106 9.02 -17.10 -25.96
CA HIS A 106 7.62 -17.29 -26.31
C HIS A 106 6.86 -15.95 -26.37
N ARG A 107 7.05 -15.08 -25.38
CA ARG A 107 6.46 -13.73 -25.34
C ARG A 107 6.96 -12.85 -26.47
N THR A 108 8.26 -12.89 -26.75
CA THR A 108 8.86 -12.15 -27.88
C THR A 108 8.24 -12.60 -29.21
N ASP A 109 8.08 -13.90 -29.41
CA ASP A 109 7.44 -14.47 -30.59
C ASP A 109 5.95 -14.08 -30.67
N LEU A 110 5.24 -14.01 -29.54
CA LEU A 110 3.85 -13.58 -29.47
C LEU A 110 3.69 -12.10 -29.84
N VAL A 111 4.55 -11.23 -29.30
CA VAL A 111 4.60 -9.81 -29.65
C VAL A 111 4.87 -9.66 -31.15
N ALA A 112 5.87 -10.35 -31.68
CA ALA A 112 6.22 -10.26 -33.10
C ALA A 112 5.06 -10.65 -34.05
N ARG A 113 4.15 -11.54 -33.62
CA ARG A 113 3.04 -12.03 -34.46
C ARG A 113 1.74 -11.26 -34.27
N SER A 114 1.45 -10.84 -33.04
CA SER A 114 0.09 -10.46 -32.64
C SER A 114 0.00 -9.07 -32.01
N TYR A 115 1.12 -8.40 -31.74
CA TYR A 115 1.09 -7.08 -31.12
C TYR A 115 0.66 -6.02 -32.13
N ASP A 116 -0.41 -5.33 -31.78
CA ASP A 116 -0.91 -4.18 -32.51
C ASP A 116 -0.89 -2.97 -31.56
N LYS A 117 0.05 -2.06 -31.82
CA LYS A 117 0.27 -0.86 -31.01
C LYS A 117 -0.95 0.07 -31.00
N ASP A 118 -1.66 0.19 -32.12
CA ASP A 118 -2.83 1.06 -32.20
C ASP A 118 -4.00 0.44 -31.42
N ARG A 119 -4.12 -0.89 -31.45
CA ARG A 119 -5.09 -1.64 -30.64
C ARG A 119 -4.80 -1.53 -29.14
N GLU A 120 -3.53 -1.63 -28.72
CA GLU A 120 -3.11 -1.38 -27.32
C GLU A 120 -3.46 0.05 -26.89
N HIS A 121 -3.11 1.06 -27.70
CA HIS A 121 -3.47 2.45 -27.40
C HIS A 121 -4.99 2.67 -27.33
N LEU A 122 -5.76 2.03 -28.21
CA LEU A 122 -7.20 2.10 -28.21
C LEU A 122 -7.79 1.50 -26.92
N ARG A 123 -7.22 0.38 -26.45
CA ARG A 123 -7.54 -0.22 -25.15
C ARG A 123 -7.24 0.73 -23.99
N LEU A 124 -6.06 1.34 -23.96
CA LEU A 124 -5.71 2.29 -22.89
C LEU A 124 -6.67 3.50 -22.87
N ARG A 125 -7.07 4.00 -24.04
CA ARG A 125 -8.09 5.06 -24.16
C ARG A 125 -9.46 4.61 -23.67
N LEU A 126 -9.86 3.36 -23.96
CA LEU A 126 -11.10 2.78 -23.45
C LEU A 126 -11.10 2.75 -21.91
N LEU A 127 -10.07 2.15 -21.31
CA LEU A 127 -9.95 2.03 -19.85
C LEU A 127 -9.99 3.39 -19.16
N ARG A 128 -9.30 4.40 -19.71
CA ARG A 128 -9.37 5.77 -19.21
C ARG A 128 -10.79 6.36 -19.29
N THR A 129 -11.49 6.12 -20.39
CA THR A 129 -12.86 6.63 -20.60
C THR A 129 -13.85 5.96 -19.65
N GLU A 130 -13.70 4.67 -19.39
CA GLU A 130 -14.50 3.91 -18.42
C GLU A 130 -14.24 4.38 -16.98
N SER A 131 -12.98 4.65 -16.64
CA SER A 131 -12.60 5.23 -15.34
C SER A 131 -13.24 6.61 -15.14
N ASP A 132 -13.19 7.50 -16.15
CA ASP A 132 -13.90 8.79 -16.11
C ASP A 132 -15.42 8.60 -15.87
N ALA A 133 -16.04 7.61 -16.50
CA ALA A 133 -17.47 7.31 -16.32
C ALA A 133 -17.78 6.79 -14.91
N ALA A 134 -16.95 5.91 -14.36
CA ALA A 134 -17.08 5.44 -12.99
C ALA A 134 -16.99 6.61 -11.99
N PHE A 135 -16.04 7.53 -12.21
CA PHE A 135 -15.89 8.74 -11.41
C PHE A 135 -17.16 9.61 -11.42
N PHE A 136 -17.72 9.94 -12.60
CA PHE A 136 -18.93 10.76 -12.64
C PHE A 136 -20.13 10.05 -12.02
N THR A 137 -20.18 8.71 -12.07
CA THR A 137 -21.19 7.93 -11.33
C THR A 137 -21.06 8.16 -9.81
N HIS A 138 -19.83 8.20 -9.28
CA HIS A 138 -19.57 8.53 -7.89
C HIS A 138 -20.00 9.97 -7.54
N VAL A 139 -19.65 10.96 -8.37
CA VAL A 139 -20.06 12.37 -8.16
C VAL A 139 -21.57 12.51 -8.07
N LEU A 140 -22.32 11.76 -8.87
CA LEU A 140 -23.79 11.78 -8.85
C LEU A 140 -24.40 11.15 -7.60
N THR A 141 -23.65 10.33 -6.87
CA THR A 141 -24.10 9.77 -5.59
C THR A 141 -24.06 10.83 -4.47
N ASN A 142 -23.13 11.79 -4.54
CA ASN A 142 -22.98 12.84 -3.54
C ASN A 142 -22.64 14.20 -4.21
N PRO A 143 -23.55 14.82 -4.96
CA PRO A 143 -23.27 16.08 -5.63
C PRO A 143 -23.16 17.23 -4.63
N ALA A 144 -22.16 18.10 -4.77
CA ALA A 144 -22.00 19.30 -3.94
C ALA A 144 -22.98 20.43 -4.32
N SER A 145 -23.53 20.41 -5.54
CA SER A 145 -24.56 21.35 -5.98
C SER A 145 -25.39 20.80 -7.15
N PRO A 146 -26.59 21.35 -7.42
CA PRO A 146 -27.39 21.00 -8.60
C PRO A 146 -26.65 21.25 -9.92
N ALA A 147 -25.82 22.30 -9.99
CA ALA A 147 -25.02 22.60 -11.17
C ALA A 147 -23.96 21.52 -11.44
N GLN A 148 -23.28 21.07 -10.38
CA GLN A 148 -22.31 19.96 -10.48
C GLN A 148 -23.00 18.65 -10.87
N GLN A 149 -24.18 18.37 -10.31
CA GLN A 149 -24.95 17.19 -10.67
C GLN A 149 -25.30 17.18 -12.17
N LYS A 150 -25.79 18.31 -12.70
CA LYS A 150 -26.13 18.44 -14.13
C LYS A 150 -24.88 18.29 -15.02
N ASP A 151 -23.74 18.86 -14.63
CA ASP A 151 -22.49 18.72 -15.37
C ASP A 151 -21.98 17.27 -15.36
N ALA A 152 -22.00 16.62 -14.21
CA ALA A 152 -21.61 15.23 -14.04
C ALA A 152 -22.53 14.28 -14.82
N GLN A 153 -23.84 14.51 -14.88
CA GLN A 153 -24.77 13.74 -15.72
C GLN A 153 -24.40 13.84 -17.20
N ARG A 154 -24.13 15.05 -17.71
CA ARG A 154 -23.72 15.26 -19.10
C ARG A 154 -22.41 14.52 -19.41
N ARG A 155 -21.38 14.73 -18.58
CA ARG A 155 -20.07 14.08 -18.77
C ARG A 155 -20.15 12.57 -18.66
N LEU A 156 -20.95 12.04 -17.74
CA LEU A 156 -21.18 10.60 -17.62
C LEU A 156 -21.77 10.03 -18.91
N ALA A 157 -22.80 10.68 -19.46
CA ALA A 157 -23.41 10.27 -20.72
C ALA A 157 -22.39 10.30 -21.88
N ASP A 158 -21.65 11.40 -22.02
CA ASP A 158 -20.62 11.56 -23.05
C ASP A 158 -19.53 10.48 -22.95
N ARG A 159 -19.08 10.18 -21.72
CA ARG A 159 -18.05 9.15 -21.46
C ARG A 159 -18.55 7.74 -21.73
N ARG A 160 -19.79 7.41 -21.34
CA ARG A 160 -20.39 6.10 -21.67
C ARG A 160 -20.52 5.90 -23.17
N ALA A 161 -21.02 6.90 -23.90
CA ALA A 161 -21.11 6.84 -25.36
C ALA A 161 -19.74 6.68 -26.01
N THR A 162 -18.73 7.40 -25.52
CA THR A 162 -17.34 7.26 -26.01
C THR A 162 -16.78 5.87 -25.71
N ALA A 163 -17.00 5.32 -24.52
CA ALA A 163 -16.54 3.98 -24.16
C ALA A 163 -17.22 2.89 -25.02
N GLU A 164 -18.51 3.02 -25.30
CA GLU A 164 -19.24 2.11 -26.20
C GLU A 164 -18.68 2.13 -27.62
N GLU A 165 -18.34 3.30 -28.15
CA GLU A 165 -17.67 3.42 -29.45
C GLU A 165 -16.31 2.74 -29.45
N LEU A 166 -15.48 3.02 -28.44
CA LEU A 166 -14.16 2.41 -28.31
C LEU A 166 -14.24 0.88 -28.18
N ARG A 167 -15.21 0.34 -27.43
CA ARG A 167 -15.46 -1.11 -27.36
C ARG A 167 -15.86 -1.71 -28.70
N ARG A 168 -16.68 -1.03 -29.50
CA ARG A 168 -17.04 -1.50 -30.84
C ARG A 168 -15.83 -1.60 -31.77
N GLN A 169 -14.93 -0.62 -31.71
CA GLN A 169 -13.71 -0.61 -32.51
C GLN A 169 -12.69 -1.65 -32.02
N LEU A 170 -12.55 -1.79 -30.70
CA LEU A 170 -11.56 -2.67 -30.08
C LEU A 170 -11.99 -4.14 -30.09
N GLY A 171 -13.27 -4.43 -29.88
CA GLY A 171 -13.72 -5.76 -29.48
C GLY A 171 -13.45 -6.01 -28.00
N ASP A 172 -13.06 -7.23 -27.63
CA ASP A 172 -12.76 -7.59 -26.25
C ASP A 172 -11.42 -6.97 -25.77
N PRO A 173 -11.44 -6.03 -24.80
CA PRO A 173 -10.21 -5.45 -24.25
C PRO A 173 -9.34 -6.47 -23.50
N GLU A 174 -9.89 -7.62 -23.08
CA GLU A 174 -9.15 -8.67 -22.38
C GLU A 174 -8.32 -9.55 -23.33
N GLN A 175 -8.46 -9.37 -24.65
CA GLN A 175 -7.71 -10.11 -25.68
C GLN A 175 -6.62 -9.27 -26.35
N VAL A 176 -6.33 -8.08 -25.82
CA VAL A 176 -5.32 -7.18 -26.38
C VAL A 176 -4.02 -7.36 -25.61
N ILE A 177 -3.03 -7.97 -26.27
CA ILE A 177 -1.69 -8.07 -25.70
C ILE A 177 -1.01 -6.70 -25.68
N ASP A 178 -0.20 -6.46 -24.65
CA ASP A 178 0.61 -5.27 -24.56
C ASP A 178 1.97 -5.44 -25.28
N SER A 179 2.78 -4.38 -25.22
CA SER A 179 4.15 -4.38 -25.77
C SER A 179 5.10 -5.43 -25.15
N GLY A 180 4.76 -6.00 -24.00
CA GLY A 180 5.49 -7.10 -23.35
C GLY A 180 4.95 -8.49 -23.71
N GLY A 181 3.89 -8.57 -24.50
CA GLY A 181 3.24 -9.83 -24.86
C GLY A 181 2.36 -10.41 -23.78
N PHE A 182 1.90 -9.58 -22.84
CA PHE A 182 0.98 -10.01 -21.78
C PHE A 182 -0.45 -9.65 -22.12
N LEU A 183 -1.35 -10.60 -21.90
CA LEU A 183 -2.77 -10.32 -21.79
C LEU A 183 -3.07 -9.62 -20.46
N PRO A 184 -4.18 -8.86 -20.37
CA PRO A 184 -4.58 -8.16 -19.15
C PRO A 184 -4.74 -9.09 -17.93
N ALA A 185 -5.26 -10.31 -18.13
CA ALA A 185 -5.36 -11.31 -17.06
C ALA A 185 -3.97 -11.72 -16.51
N GLU A 186 -3.01 -11.96 -17.40
CA GLU A 186 -1.64 -12.32 -17.02
C GLU A 186 -0.94 -11.14 -16.34
N ARG A 187 -1.19 -9.91 -16.83
CA ARG A 187 -0.72 -8.68 -16.18
C ARG A 187 -1.24 -8.56 -14.76
N ARG A 188 -2.51 -8.86 -14.53
CA ARG A 188 -3.12 -8.79 -13.19
C ARG A 188 -2.45 -9.76 -12.21
N GLU A 189 -2.17 -10.98 -12.63
CA GLU A 189 -1.41 -11.95 -11.82
C GLU A 189 0.01 -11.48 -11.54
N PHE A 190 0.70 -11.01 -12.58
CA PHE A 190 2.05 -10.43 -12.46
C PHE A 190 2.06 -9.22 -11.53
N ASN A 191 1.06 -8.34 -11.64
CA ASN A 191 0.92 -7.13 -10.83
C ASN A 191 0.63 -7.48 -9.38
N LEU A 192 -0.17 -8.51 -9.09
CA LEU A 192 -0.38 -9.01 -7.73
C LEU A 192 0.92 -9.53 -7.11
N ARG A 193 1.65 -10.38 -7.85
CA ARG A 193 2.95 -10.90 -7.38
C ARG A 193 3.96 -9.78 -7.16
N SER A 194 4.05 -8.85 -8.11
CA SER A 194 4.94 -7.70 -8.00
C SER A 194 4.56 -6.76 -6.85
N HIS A 195 3.26 -6.52 -6.64
CA HIS A 195 2.77 -5.77 -5.48
C HIS A 195 3.23 -6.41 -4.17
N MET A 196 3.20 -7.74 -4.09
CA MET A 196 3.66 -8.48 -2.92
C MET A 196 5.17 -8.32 -2.71
N ASP A 197 5.95 -8.61 -3.75
CA ASP A 197 7.40 -8.72 -3.68
C ASP A 197 8.10 -7.36 -3.51
N TYR A 198 7.62 -6.33 -4.21
CA TYR A 198 8.28 -5.03 -4.27
C TYR A 198 7.67 -3.98 -3.34
N TRP A 199 6.37 -4.10 -3.03
CA TRP A 199 5.68 -3.11 -2.21
C TRP A 199 5.29 -3.65 -0.84
N ARG A 200 4.36 -4.61 -0.76
CA ARG A 200 3.77 -5.04 0.51
C ARG A 200 4.82 -5.60 1.47
N HIS A 201 5.61 -6.60 1.06
CA HIS A 201 6.60 -7.20 1.96
C HIS A 201 7.68 -6.20 2.40
N PRO A 202 8.34 -5.45 1.51
CA PRO A 202 9.36 -4.48 1.92
C PRO A 202 8.82 -3.36 2.81
N VAL A 203 7.64 -2.81 2.50
CA VAL A 203 7.01 -1.75 3.30
C VAL A 203 6.68 -2.24 4.71
N LEU A 204 6.02 -3.40 4.82
CA LEU A 204 5.59 -3.95 6.10
C LEU A 204 6.76 -4.37 7.01
N ARG A 205 7.88 -4.81 6.42
CA ARG A 205 9.12 -5.10 7.15
C ARG A 205 9.77 -3.84 7.72
N LYS A 206 9.72 -2.71 7.00
CA LYS A 206 10.29 -1.43 7.45
C LYS A 206 9.47 -0.75 8.54
N TRP A 207 8.19 -1.07 8.68
CA TRP A 207 7.32 -0.45 9.68
C TRP A 207 7.67 -0.84 11.11
N ALA A 208 7.79 0.15 11.98
CA ALA A 208 7.96 -0.07 13.41
C ALA A 208 6.69 -0.67 14.03
N LYS A 209 6.81 -1.27 15.21
CA LYS A 209 5.68 -1.89 15.93
C LYS A 209 4.50 -0.93 16.14
N THR A 210 4.76 0.36 16.32
CA THR A 210 3.76 1.42 16.46
C THR A 210 2.99 1.68 15.16
N ASP A 211 3.67 1.62 14.02
CA ASP A 211 3.06 1.83 12.70
C ASP A 211 2.16 0.65 12.33
N ARG A 212 2.60 -0.58 12.63
CA ARG A 212 1.79 -1.79 12.40
C ARG A 212 0.44 -1.76 13.13
N ARG A 213 0.38 -1.17 14.33
CA ARG A 213 -0.89 -1.00 15.07
C ARG A 213 -1.82 -0.02 14.36
N ARG A 214 -1.28 1.08 13.84
CA ARG A 214 -2.04 2.07 13.05
C ARG A 214 -2.61 1.45 11.78
N PHE A 215 -1.89 0.49 11.20
CA PHE A 215 -2.26 -0.17 9.95
C PHE A 215 -2.79 -1.60 10.11
N ASN A 216 -3.30 -1.96 11.30
CA ASN A 216 -3.81 -3.31 11.58
C ASN A 216 -4.95 -3.74 10.65
N ALA A 217 -5.69 -2.79 10.06
CA ALA A 217 -6.72 -3.07 9.05
C ALA A 217 -6.09 -3.55 7.73
N LEU A 218 -5.10 -2.84 7.19
CA LEU A 218 -4.29 -3.24 6.01
C LEU A 218 -3.62 -4.61 6.17
N LEU A 219 -3.16 -4.89 7.39
CA LEU A 219 -2.53 -6.16 7.75
C LEU A 219 -3.54 -7.33 7.79
N LYS A 220 -4.83 -7.03 7.96
CA LYS A 220 -5.93 -8.01 8.00
C LYS A 220 -6.73 -8.08 6.70
N MET A 221 -6.45 -7.23 5.73
CA MET A 221 -7.12 -7.30 4.43
C MET A 221 -6.90 -8.70 3.84
N PRO A 222 -7.94 -9.32 3.24
CA PRO A 222 -7.72 -10.52 2.46
C PRO A 222 -6.84 -10.20 1.25
N MET A 223 -6.17 -11.22 0.71
CA MET A 223 -5.50 -11.10 -0.57
C MET A 223 -6.54 -10.74 -1.64
N PRO A 224 -6.30 -9.70 -2.46
CA PRO A 224 -7.17 -9.41 -3.57
C PRO A 224 -7.07 -10.54 -4.59
N ASP A 225 -8.21 -10.90 -5.18
CA ASP A 225 -8.24 -11.78 -6.34
C ASP A 225 -7.48 -11.10 -7.50
N PRO A 226 -6.71 -11.83 -8.32
CA PRO A 226 -6.05 -11.24 -9.48
C PRO A 226 -7.03 -10.42 -10.36
N THR A 227 -8.27 -10.86 -10.54
CA THR A 227 -9.29 -10.11 -11.32
C THR A 227 -9.64 -8.74 -10.71
N ALA A 228 -9.39 -8.56 -9.42
CA ALA A 228 -9.53 -7.28 -8.74
C ALA A 228 -8.32 -6.36 -8.89
N MET A 229 -7.22 -6.82 -9.52
CA MET A 229 -6.06 -5.98 -9.83
C MET A 229 -6.26 -5.22 -11.14
N CYS A 230 -5.62 -4.07 -11.25
CA CYS A 230 -5.55 -3.37 -12.51
C CYS A 230 -4.58 -4.08 -13.47
N PRO A 231 -4.93 -4.28 -14.75
CA PRO A 231 -3.98 -4.82 -15.72
C PRO A 231 -2.84 -3.85 -16.04
N GLU A 232 -3.01 -2.55 -15.78
CA GLU A 232 -1.99 -1.53 -16.13
C GLU A 232 -1.04 -1.19 -14.98
N CYS A 233 -1.35 -1.60 -13.75
CA CYS A 233 -0.54 -1.25 -12.59
C CYS A 233 -0.74 -2.21 -11.41
N GLN A 234 0.12 -2.08 -10.40
CA GLN A 234 0.13 -2.89 -9.18
C GLN A 234 -0.94 -2.51 -8.15
N ALA A 235 -1.97 -1.75 -8.54
CA ALA A 235 -3.08 -1.36 -7.66
C ALA A 235 -4.34 -2.18 -7.93
N PRO A 236 -5.19 -2.42 -6.92
CA PRO A 236 -6.55 -2.90 -7.14
C PRO A 236 -7.35 -1.96 -8.06
N THR A 237 -8.17 -2.51 -8.94
CA THR A 237 -8.95 -1.78 -9.96
C THR A 237 -9.86 -0.72 -9.34
N GLU A 238 -10.48 -1.03 -8.20
CA GLU A 238 -11.37 -0.13 -7.47
C GLU A 238 -10.65 1.13 -6.93
N TRP A 239 -9.32 1.12 -6.84
CA TRP A 239 -8.55 2.30 -6.40
C TRP A 239 -8.55 3.40 -7.47
N HIS A 240 -8.82 3.06 -8.73
CA HIS A 240 -8.91 4.04 -9.83
C HIS A 240 -10.19 4.87 -9.81
N GLU A 241 -11.23 4.45 -9.09
CA GLU A 241 -12.46 5.23 -8.94
C GLU A 241 -12.23 6.55 -8.16
N TYR A 242 -11.14 6.62 -7.39
CA TYR A 242 -10.81 7.75 -6.52
C TYR A 242 -9.81 8.75 -7.13
N ASP A 243 -9.02 8.33 -8.13
CA ASP A 243 -7.90 9.08 -8.73
C ASP A 243 -8.38 10.34 -9.52
N LEU A 244 -9.62 10.33 -10.02
CA LEU A 244 -10.17 11.40 -10.88
C LEU A 244 -10.95 12.50 -10.15
N SER A 245 -11.19 12.36 -8.85
CA SER A 245 -11.65 13.48 -8.01
C SER A 245 -10.69 14.67 -8.02
N LEU A 246 -9.47 14.47 -8.53
CA LEU A 246 -8.38 15.43 -8.58
C LEU A 246 -8.20 16.16 -9.92
N GLN A 247 -8.81 15.70 -11.03
CA GLN A 247 -8.82 16.47 -12.29
C GLN A 247 -9.61 17.79 -12.20
N LEU A 248 -10.38 17.99 -11.13
CA LEU A 248 -10.99 19.29 -10.80
C LEU A 248 -9.98 20.33 -10.26
N PHE A 249 -8.70 19.98 -10.09
CA PHE A 249 -7.64 20.86 -9.58
C PHE A 249 -6.51 21.12 -10.59
N GLU A 250 -6.84 21.53 -11.82
CA GLU A 250 -5.84 21.97 -12.82
C GLU A 250 -5.04 23.23 -12.43
N ARG A 251 -5.31 23.85 -11.26
CA ARG A 251 -4.48 24.90 -10.68
C ARG A 251 -3.97 24.48 -9.30
N PRO A 252 -2.74 24.90 -8.91
CA PRO A 252 -2.24 24.68 -7.56
C PRO A 252 -3.31 25.09 -6.55
N PRO A 253 -3.63 24.23 -5.57
CA PRO A 253 -4.66 24.55 -4.61
C PRO A 253 -4.29 25.85 -3.89
N GLY A 254 -5.25 26.76 -3.75
CA GLY A 254 -5.01 28.05 -3.09
C GLY A 254 -4.39 27.85 -1.71
N PRO A 255 -3.45 28.71 -1.26
CA PRO A 255 -2.55 28.43 -0.13
C PRO A 255 -3.25 28.03 1.16
N ASP A 256 -4.50 28.45 1.37
CA ASP A 256 -5.28 28.18 2.58
C ASP A 256 -6.35 27.09 2.40
N SER A 257 -6.36 26.42 1.25
CA SER A 257 -7.29 25.33 0.99
C SER A 257 -6.85 24.04 1.66
N THR A 258 -7.82 23.18 1.96
CA THR A 258 -7.59 21.83 2.48
C THR A 258 -6.68 21.03 1.55
N ALA A 259 -6.82 21.21 0.22
CA ALA A 259 -5.94 20.60 -0.77
C ALA A 259 -4.49 21.10 -0.71
N ALA A 260 -4.25 22.39 -0.39
CA ALA A 260 -2.89 22.93 -0.17
C ALA A 260 -2.25 22.44 1.15
N THR A 261 -3.07 22.10 2.14
CA THR A 261 -2.62 21.48 3.39
C THR A 261 -2.24 20.03 3.18
N ILE A 262 -3.08 19.26 2.47
CA ILE A 262 -2.75 17.88 2.08
C ILE A 262 -1.52 17.87 1.16
N ALA A 263 -1.41 18.84 0.24
CA ALA A 263 -0.24 18.99 -0.63
C ALA A 263 1.07 19.24 0.13
N ARG A 264 1.02 19.97 1.26
CA ARG A 264 2.18 20.16 2.15
C ARG A 264 2.51 18.93 2.99
N LEU A 265 1.50 18.14 3.34
CA LEU A 265 1.66 16.92 4.14
C LEU A 265 2.10 15.71 3.29
N MET A 266 1.80 15.74 1.99
CA MET A 266 2.05 14.67 1.01
C MET A 266 2.53 15.25 -0.33
N PRO A 267 3.76 15.82 -0.42
CA PRO A 267 4.23 16.50 -1.63
C PRO A 267 4.18 15.60 -2.88
N GLY A 268 3.48 16.03 -3.93
CA GLY A 268 3.37 15.30 -5.21
C GLY A 268 2.19 14.33 -5.35
N TRP A 269 1.31 14.21 -4.33
CA TRP A 269 0.16 13.29 -4.37
C TRP A 269 -0.88 13.62 -5.46
N TRP A 270 -0.95 14.88 -5.88
CA TRP A 270 -1.94 15.40 -6.84
C TRP A 270 -1.48 15.33 -8.31
N GLU A 271 -0.21 14.97 -8.55
CA GLU A 271 0.45 15.24 -9.83
C GLU A 271 0.55 14.05 -10.76
N ARG A 272 0.10 12.89 -10.31
CA ARG A 272 0.27 11.69 -11.10
C ARG A 272 -0.87 10.76 -10.67
N CYS A 273 -1.63 10.13 -11.58
CA CYS A 273 -1.32 9.70 -12.96
C CYS A 273 -2.32 10.20 -14.00
N PRO A 274 -2.14 9.94 -15.31
CA PRO A 274 -3.32 9.83 -16.17
C PRO A 274 -4.28 8.70 -15.73
N ALA A 275 -3.75 7.58 -15.19
CA ALA A 275 -4.42 6.50 -14.43
C ALA A 275 -3.40 5.61 -13.63
N CYS A 276 -3.09 5.86 -12.35
CA CYS A 276 -2.03 5.26 -11.47
C CYS A 276 -0.54 5.74 -11.36
N THR A 277 -0.24 6.25 -10.15
CA THR A 277 0.91 6.99 -9.61
C THR A 277 2.34 6.57 -9.94
N ALA A 278 2.56 5.31 -9.64
CA ALA A 278 3.84 4.85 -9.14
C ALA A 278 4.92 4.80 -10.23
N TYR A 279 4.52 4.57 -11.48
CA TYR A 279 5.44 4.42 -12.61
C TYR A 279 6.23 5.70 -12.95
N LYS A 280 5.60 6.88 -12.82
CA LYS A 280 6.32 8.16 -13.00
C LYS A 280 7.21 8.52 -11.80
N ILE A 281 6.91 8.00 -10.60
CA ILE A 281 7.66 8.24 -9.35
C ILE A 281 9.03 7.57 -9.38
N GLU A 282 9.10 6.34 -9.86
CA GLU A 282 10.34 5.57 -9.88
C GLU A 282 11.39 6.18 -10.82
N HIS A 283 10.97 6.75 -11.95
CA HIS A 283 11.88 7.18 -13.02
C HIS A 283 12.36 8.64 -12.93
N GLN A 284 11.66 9.53 -12.21
CA GLN A 284 12.07 10.93 -12.14
C GLN A 284 12.57 11.38 -10.74
N TRP A 285 12.25 10.69 -9.63
CA TRP A 285 12.38 11.25 -8.27
C TRP A 285 13.12 10.38 -7.22
N GLY A 286 13.90 9.37 -7.64
CA GLY A 286 14.99 8.85 -6.78
C GLY A 286 14.64 7.79 -5.70
N GLY A 287 13.59 6.98 -5.88
CA GLY A 287 13.47 5.69 -5.18
C GLY A 287 12.38 5.54 -4.09
N ALA A 288 12.17 4.27 -3.69
CA ALA A 288 10.97 3.63 -3.11
C ALA A 288 10.50 4.02 -1.68
N LEU A 289 10.64 5.27 -1.23
CA LEU A 289 10.36 5.64 0.18
C LEU A 289 9.44 6.85 0.40
N ALA A 290 8.72 7.33 -0.62
CA ALA A 290 8.23 8.71 -0.56
C ALA A 290 6.83 9.00 0.05
N MET A 291 5.87 8.09 0.27
CA MET A 291 4.55 8.48 0.86
C MET A 291 3.79 7.42 1.71
N PRO A 292 2.85 7.84 2.61
CA PRO A 292 2.13 6.99 3.58
C PRO A 292 0.68 6.55 3.15
N ASP A 293 0.21 5.41 3.70
CA ASP A 293 -0.94 4.61 3.21
C ASP A 293 -2.24 4.70 4.02
N PHE A 294 -3.40 4.78 3.35
CA PHE A 294 -4.75 4.48 3.86
C PHE A 294 -5.38 3.38 2.98
N ASP A 295 -6.32 2.57 3.49
CA ASP A 295 -6.95 1.44 2.76
C ASP A 295 -8.31 1.76 2.08
N TYR A 296 -8.86 0.83 1.28
CA TYR A 296 -10.10 1.01 0.50
C TYR A 296 -11.36 1.20 1.35
N GLU A 297 -11.54 0.45 2.45
CA GLU A 297 -12.68 0.62 3.36
C GLU A 297 -12.47 1.84 4.27
N GLN A 298 -11.23 2.20 4.59
CA GLN A 298 -10.84 3.44 5.26
C GLN A 298 -11.08 4.65 4.38
N TRP A 299 -10.76 4.58 3.09
CA TRP A 299 -11.13 5.59 2.11
C TRP A 299 -12.65 5.60 1.93
N ARG A 300 -13.33 4.47 1.74
CA ARG A 300 -14.79 4.40 1.59
C ARG A 300 -15.57 4.84 2.86
N ALA A 301 -15.00 4.66 4.05
CA ALA A 301 -15.59 5.04 5.35
C ALA A 301 -15.16 6.43 5.84
N MET A 302 -13.96 6.92 5.52
CA MET A 302 -13.53 8.31 5.82
C MET A 302 -14.01 9.28 4.75
N LEU A 303 -13.94 8.93 3.47
CA LEU A 303 -14.12 9.88 2.38
C LEU A 303 -15.53 10.50 2.42
N PRO A 304 -16.66 9.79 2.60
CA PRO A 304 -17.97 10.44 2.70
C PRO A 304 -18.16 11.35 3.94
N PRO A 305 -17.77 10.97 5.18
CA PRO A 305 -17.77 11.89 6.34
C PRO A 305 -16.77 13.04 6.24
N MET A 306 -15.58 12.81 5.68
CA MET A 306 -14.52 13.80 5.48
C MET A 306 -14.92 14.81 4.39
N LEU A 307 -15.47 14.35 3.26
CA LEU A 307 -16.08 15.19 2.23
C LEU A 307 -17.30 15.94 2.77
N ARG A 308 -18.17 15.33 3.60
CA ARG A 308 -19.24 16.08 4.30
C ARG A 308 -18.66 17.12 5.25
N THR A 309 -17.59 16.86 5.98
CA THR A 309 -16.99 17.87 6.89
C THR A 309 -16.25 18.99 6.12
N ILE A 310 -15.76 18.70 4.91
CA ILE A 310 -15.06 19.64 4.02
C ILE A 310 -16.04 20.48 3.17
N PHE A 311 -17.19 19.92 2.77
CA PHE A 311 -18.15 20.53 1.84
C PHE A 311 -19.52 20.86 2.43
N THR A 312 -19.85 20.39 3.64
CA THR A 312 -20.94 21.00 4.41
C THR A 312 -20.43 22.38 4.81
N PRO A 313 -21.15 23.48 4.48
CA PRO A 313 -20.81 24.80 5.02
C PRO A 313 -20.68 24.63 6.53
N ALA A 314 -19.53 25.02 7.10
CA ALA A 314 -19.32 24.87 8.53
C ALA A 314 -20.56 25.41 9.26
N GLU A 315 -21.20 24.60 10.12
CA GLU A 315 -22.17 25.14 11.05
C GLU A 315 -21.49 26.34 11.73
N PRO A 316 -22.14 27.52 11.77
CA PRO A 316 -21.52 28.72 12.29
C PRO A 316 -20.95 28.37 13.65
N LYS A 317 -19.61 28.43 13.72
CA LYS A 317 -18.83 27.93 14.85
C LYS A 317 -19.50 28.49 16.11
N PRO A 318 -20.08 27.68 17.01
CA PRO A 318 -20.74 28.21 18.19
C PRO A 318 -19.72 29.10 18.88
N GLU A 319 -20.07 30.37 19.04
CA GLU A 319 -19.16 31.44 19.42
C GLU A 319 -18.44 30.96 20.67
N ARG A 320 -17.16 30.56 20.51
CA ARG A 320 -16.39 29.96 21.59
C ARG A 320 -16.29 31.08 22.61
N LYS A 321 -17.08 31.03 23.69
CA LYS A 321 -17.02 31.99 24.80
C LYS A 321 -15.55 32.03 25.21
N GLN A 322 -14.84 33.04 24.73
CA GLN A 322 -13.40 33.11 24.92
C GLN A 322 -13.24 33.20 26.41
N GLN A 323 -12.61 32.20 27.03
CA GLN A 323 -12.16 32.36 28.40
C GLN A 323 -11.34 33.65 28.40
N PRO A 324 -11.69 34.64 29.23
CA PRO A 324 -11.05 35.94 29.20
C PRO A 324 -9.56 35.68 29.35
N ARG A 325 -8.78 36.10 28.35
CA ARG A 325 -7.33 35.92 28.39
C ARG A 325 -6.87 36.54 29.71
N PRO A 326 -6.07 35.82 30.51
CA PRO A 326 -5.55 36.39 31.75
C PRO A 326 -4.88 37.72 31.42
N LYS A 327 -5.21 38.75 32.20
CA LYS A 327 -4.61 40.07 32.06
C LYS A 327 -3.41 40.13 33.01
N PRO A 328 -2.33 40.84 32.65
CA PRO A 328 -1.26 41.11 33.59
C PRO A 328 -1.83 41.84 34.81
N LEU A 329 -1.31 41.50 35.99
CA LEU A 329 -1.64 42.14 37.26
C LEU A 329 -1.18 43.59 37.27
N ALA A 330 -0.04 43.87 36.63
CA ALA A 330 0.47 45.22 36.41
C ALA A 330 1.23 45.30 35.07
N VAL A 331 1.13 46.45 34.40
CA VAL A 331 1.92 46.80 33.20
C VAL A 331 2.71 48.06 33.52
N ILE A 332 4.02 47.97 33.40
CA ILE A 332 4.96 49.06 33.65
C ILE A 332 5.38 49.61 32.29
N THR A 333 5.03 50.87 32.04
CA THR A 333 5.40 51.57 30.81
C THR A 333 6.90 51.83 30.76
N PRO A 334 7.50 51.92 29.56
CA PRO A 334 8.89 52.34 29.41
C PRO A 334 9.12 53.71 30.06
N GLY A 335 10.30 53.91 30.65
CA GLY A 335 10.74 55.14 31.31
C GLY A 335 12.25 55.08 31.54
N SER A 336 12.79 56.02 32.32
CA SER A 336 14.17 55.88 32.77
C SER A 336 14.33 54.62 33.61
N ILE A 337 15.53 54.03 33.64
CA ILE A 337 15.77 52.77 34.36
C ILE A 337 15.37 52.89 35.84
N ASN A 338 15.68 54.02 36.49
CA ASN A 338 15.33 54.25 37.89
C ASN A 338 13.80 54.25 38.09
N GLU A 339 13.04 54.96 37.24
CA GLU A 339 11.57 54.98 37.31
C GLU A 339 10.95 53.61 37.08
N VAL A 340 11.52 52.81 36.16
CA VAL A 340 11.05 51.45 35.89
C VAL A 340 11.34 50.54 37.09
N MET A 341 12.53 50.64 37.70
CA MET A 341 12.90 49.84 38.86
C MET A 341 12.06 50.19 40.09
N ASP A 342 11.80 51.48 40.33
CA ASP A 342 10.95 51.94 41.44
C ASP A 342 9.51 51.42 41.29
N ARG A 343 8.94 51.55 40.07
CA ARG A 343 7.60 51.02 39.76
C ARG A 343 7.53 49.49 39.85
N LEU A 344 8.61 48.81 39.48
CA LEU A 344 8.70 47.36 39.56
C LEU A 344 8.76 46.89 41.02
N ALA A 345 9.57 47.56 41.85
CA ALA A 345 9.66 47.25 43.28
C ALA A 345 8.31 47.47 43.98
N GLU A 346 7.62 48.57 43.69
CA GLU A 346 6.29 48.83 44.24
C GLU A 346 5.27 47.76 43.80
N ALA A 347 5.30 47.34 42.52
CA ALA A 347 4.40 46.34 41.99
C ALA A 347 4.70 44.92 42.53
N GLN A 348 5.97 44.59 42.79
CA GLN A 348 6.36 43.32 43.41
C GLN A 348 5.95 43.23 44.88
N VAL A 349 5.98 44.33 45.64
CA VAL A 349 5.46 44.36 47.02
C VAL A 349 3.95 44.04 47.03
N LYS A 350 3.19 44.55 46.05
CA LYS A 350 1.75 44.28 45.90
C LYS A 350 1.47 42.85 45.40
N HIS A 351 2.38 42.26 44.64
CA HIS A 351 2.23 40.92 44.04
C HIS A 351 3.50 40.07 44.22
N PRO A 352 3.77 39.59 45.46
CA PRO A 352 5.05 38.94 45.78
C PRO A 352 5.30 37.63 45.03
N ASN A 353 4.24 37.00 44.52
CA ASN A 353 4.31 35.74 43.77
C ASN A 353 4.15 35.92 42.25
N ALA A 354 4.17 37.14 41.72
CA ALA A 354 3.98 37.38 40.29
C ALA A 354 5.27 37.16 39.49
N GLN A 355 5.14 36.55 38.30
CA GLN A 355 6.23 36.39 37.35
C GLN A 355 6.38 37.66 36.50
N LEU A 356 7.60 38.18 36.43
CA LEU A 356 7.93 39.29 35.54
C LEU A 356 8.19 38.78 34.12
N ARG A 357 7.49 39.35 33.14
CA ARG A 357 7.66 39.05 31.71
C ARG A 357 7.83 40.35 30.93
N ARG A 358 8.55 40.29 29.80
CA ARG A 358 8.63 41.43 28.87
C ARG A 358 7.38 41.44 27.99
N GLY A 359 6.63 42.53 28.06
CA GLY A 359 5.41 42.77 27.29
C GLY A 359 5.69 43.33 25.89
N LYS A 360 4.62 43.73 25.20
CA LYS A 360 4.71 44.32 23.86
C LYS A 360 5.12 45.81 23.96
N GLY A 361 6.16 46.21 23.22
CA GLY A 361 6.60 47.61 23.15
C GLY A 361 7.45 48.06 24.33
N ASP A 362 8.41 47.23 24.74
CA ASP A 362 9.35 47.47 25.85
C ASP A 362 8.71 47.70 27.22
N THR A 363 7.46 47.28 27.37
CA THR A 363 6.79 47.22 28.68
C THR A 363 7.26 46.02 29.49
N TRP A 364 7.14 46.13 30.80
CA TRP A 364 7.31 45.02 31.73
C TRP A 364 5.95 44.66 32.34
N GLU A 365 5.63 43.38 32.36
CA GLU A 365 4.32 42.88 32.79
C GLU A 365 4.48 41.88 33.93
N LEU A 366 3.68 42.03 34.99
CA LEU A 366 3.61 41.09 36.10
C LEU A 366 2.42 40.15 35.90
N TRP A 367 2.67 38.85 35.91
CA TRP A 367 1.67 37.82 35.65
C TRP A 367 1.47 36.94 36.89
N PRO A 368 0.26 36.40 37.15
CA PRO A 368 0.09 35.36 38.15
C PRO A 368 1.01 34.17 37.83
N SER A 369 1.62 33.57 38.85
CA SER A 369 2.49 32.39 38.68
C SER A 369 1.78 31.18 38.09
#